data_AF-A0AAX2AFB4-F1
#
_entry.id   AF-A0AAX2AFB4-F1
#
_cell.length_a   1.000
_cell.length_b   1.000
_cell.length_c   1.000
_cell.angle_alpha   90.00
_cell.angle_beta   90.00
_cell.angle_gamma   90.00
#
_symmetry.space_group_name_H-M   'P 1'
#
loop_
_entity.id
_entity.type
_entity.pdbx_description
1 polymer ?
#
loop_
_entity_poly.entity_id
_entity_poly.type
_entity_poly.pdbx_seq_one_letter_code
_entity_poly.pdbx_strand_id
1 'polypeptide(L)' 'MKRLKVMTIVGTRPEIIRLSSVIQKLEETEAIEHILVHTGQNYDYELNEVFFK' A
#
# COMPACT_ATOMS: atom_id res chain seq x y z
N MET A 1 -14.79 -10.54 -15.93
CA MET A 1 -13.82 -9.57 -16.52
C MET A 1 -12.46 -9.80 -15.88
N LYS A 2 -11.36 -9.56 -16.62
CA LYS A 2 -10.01 -9.63 -16.04
C LYS A 2 -9.80 -8.40 -15.15
N ARG A 3 -9.41 -8.59 -13.89
CA ARG A 3 -9.07 -7.49 -12.98
C ARG A 3 -7.79 -6.79 -13.47
N LEU A 4 -7.72 -5.46 -13.33
CA LEU A 4 -6.50 -4.70 -13.57
C LEU A 4 -5.56 -4.92 -12.40
N LYS A 5 -4.34 -5.39 -12.66
CA LYS A 5 -3.32 -5.53 -11.62
C LYS A 5 -2.59 -4.20 -11.43
N VAL A 6 -2.56 -3.70 -10.20
CA VAL A 6 -1.89 -2.45 -9.84
C VAL A 6 -0.92 -2.74 -8.70
N MET A 7 0.35 -2.34 -8.87
CA MET A 7 1.35 -2.44 -7.81
C MET A 7 1.72 -1.05 -7.30
N THR A 8 1.59 -0.84 -5.99
CA THR A 8 2.06 0.38 -5.31
C THR A 8 3.31 0.03 -4.52
N ILE A 9 4.41 0.74 -4.79
CA ILE A 9 5.69 0.56 -4.09
C ILE A 9 5.92 1.78 -3.21
N VAL A 10 6.19 1.55 -1.92
CA VAL A 10 6.48 2.59 -0.92
C VAL A 10 7.73 2.21 -0.13
N GLY A 11 8.48 3.20 0.37
CA GLY A 11 9.67 2.98 1.21
C GLY A 11 9.78 3.91 2.42
N THR A 12 8.98 4.99 2.45
CA THR A 12 9.09 6.03 3.47
C THR A 12 7.75 6.35 4.13
N ARG A 13 7.80 6.85 5.38
CA ARG A 13 6.60 7.27 6.12
C ARG A 13 5.77 8.33 5.38
N PRO A 14 6.36 9.38 4.77
CA PRO A 14 5.57 10.36 4.01
C PRO A 14 4.84 9.75 2.81
N GLU A 15 5.40 8.72 2.15
CA GLU A 15 4.74 8.04 1.03
C GLU A 15 3.49 7.28 1.50
N ILE A 16 3.59 6.52 2.59
CA ILE A 16 2.45 5.79 3.17
C ILE A 16 1.33 6.76 3.56
N ILE A 17 1.67 7.85 4.26
CA ILE A 17 0.68 8.86 4.69
C ILE A 17 -0.03 9.46 3.47
N ARG A 18 0.73 9.89 2.45
CA ARG A 18 0.18 10.55 1.25
C ARG A 18 -0.63 9.61 0.37
N LEU A 19 -0.30 8.33 0.34
CA LEU A 19 -0.95 7.33 -0.50
C LEU A 19 -2.06 6.57 0.21
N SER A 20 -2.23 6.72 1.52
CA SER A 20 -3.23 5.99 2.33
C SER A 20 -4.62 5.97 1.69
N SER A 21 -5.19 7.12 1.32
CA SER A 21 -6.50 7.20 0.67
C SER A 21 -6.54 6.57 -0.73
N VAL A 22 -5.43 6.59 -1.48
CA VAL A 22 -5.34 5.96 -2.80
C VAL A 22 -5.30 4.45 -2.66
N ILE A 23 -4.48 3.94 -1.74
CA ILE A 23 -4.37 2.51 -1.42
C ILE A 23 -5.74 1.97 -1.01
N GLN A 24 -6.41 2.64 -0.06
CA GLN A 24 -7.75 2.24 0.36
C GLN A 24 -8.73 2.16 -0.82
N LYS A 25 -8.70 3.17 -1.72
CA LYS A 25 -9.59 3.17 -2.88
C LYS A 25 -9.28 2.05 -3.88
N LEU A 26 -8.00 1.72 -4.06
CA LEU A 26 -7.57 0.63 -4.93
C LEU A 26 -8.02 -0.73 -4.37
N GLU A 27 -7.95 -0.94 -3.05
CA GLU A 27 -8.40 -2.16 -2.39
C GLU A 27 -9.93 -2.34 -2.41
N GLU A 28 -10.70 -1.25 -2.26
CA GLU A 28 -12.17 -1.27 -2.32
C GLU A 28 -12.73 -1.47 -3.74
N THR A 29 -11.91 -1.36 -4.79
CA THR A 29 -12.38 -1.39 -6.17
C THR A 29 -12.38 -2.82 -6.73
N GLU A 30 -13.56 -3.40 -6.97
CA GLU A 30 -13.73 -4.80 -7.45
C GLU A 30 -13.02 -5.12 -8.78
N ALA A 31 -12.82 -4.11 -9.61
CA ALA A 31 -12.14 -4.24 -10.90
C ALA A 31 -10.61 -4.31 -10.78
N ILE A 32 -10.06 -4.09 -9.59
CA ILE A 32 -8.61 -3.99 -9.33
C ILE A 32 -8.15 -5.16 -8.46
N GLU A 33 -6.99 -5.70 -8.83
CA GLU A 33 -6.18 -6.57 -7.98
C GLU A 33 -4.97 -5.73 -7.55
N HIS A 34 -5.01 -5.22 -6.33
CA HIS A 34 -3.97 -4.32 -5.80
C HIS A 34 -2.89 -5.11 -5.06
N ILE A 35 -1.63 -4.75 -5.29
CA ILE A 35 -0.46 -5.32 -4.62
C ILE A 35 0.31 -4.15 -4.01
N LEU A 36 0.43 -4.14 -2.68
CA LEU A 36 1.24 -3.17 -1.96
C LEU A 36 2.61 -3.77 -1.62
N VAL A 37 3.68 -3.09 -1.99
CA VAL A 37 5.07 -3.49 -1.70
C VAL A 37 5.74 -2.41 -0.88
N HIS A 38 6.22 -2.77 0.30
CA HIS A 38 7.06 -1.91 1.12
C HIS A 38 8.54 -2.29 0.95
N THR A 39 9.40 -1.36 0.55
CA THR A 39 10.82 -1.62 0.23
C THR A 39 11.73 -1.75 1.45
N GLY A 40 11.22 -1.45 2.65
CA GLY A 40 11.97 -1.58 3.89
C GLY A 40 13.03 -0.50 4.12
N GLN A 41 12.98 0.62 3.36
CA GLN A 41 13.96 1.71 3.49
C GLN A 41 13.95 2.40 4.86
N ASN A 42 12.85 2.33 5.62
CA ASN A 42 12.76 2.77 7.01
C ASN A 42 12.17 1.65 7.88
N TYR A 43 13.01 0.73 8.35
CA TYR A 43 12.59 -0.35 9.25
C TYR A 43 12.43 0.20 10.68
N ASP A 44 11.22 0.61 11.03
CA ASP A 44 10.82 0.90 12.40
C ASP A 44 9.78 -0.14 12.84
N TYR A 45 10.17 -0.96 13.82
CA TYR A 45 9.43 -2.14 14.28
C TYR A 45 8.04 -1.78 14.82
N GLU A 46 7.90 -0.61 15.46
CA GLU A 46 6.63 -0.17 16.04
C GLU A 46 5.62 0.29 14.98
N LEU A 47 6.09 0.65 13.78
CA LEU A 47 5.21 1.20 12.73
C LEU A 47 4.61 0.13 11.82
N ASN A 48 5.31 -0.99 11.60
CA ASN A 48 4.80 -2.07 10.75
C ASN A 48 3.50 -2.67 11.29
N GLU A 49 3.36 -2.77 12.61
CA GLU A 49 2.16 -3.28 13.29
C GLU A 49 0.93 -2.38 13.12
N VAL A 50 1.09 -1.08 12.84
CA VAL A 50 -0.03 -0.14 12.70
C VAL A 50 -0.52 -0.01 11.25
N PHE A 51 0.36 -0.18 10.26
CA PHE A 51 0.04 0.05 8.84
C PHE A 51 -0.08 -1.21 7.98
N PHE A 52 0.47 -2.36 8.42
CA PHE A 52 0.56 -3.57 7.59
C PHE A 52 -0.04 -4.82 8.27
N LYS A 53 -0.89 -4.65 9.29
CA LYS A 53 -1.65 -5.71 9.95
C LYS A 53 -3.10 -5.71 9.48
#